data_AF-A0A4R2S1U4-F1
#
_entry.id   AF-A0A4R2S1U4-F1
#
_cell.length_a   1.000
_cell.length_b   1.000
_cell.length_c   1.000
_cell.angle_alpha   90.00
_cell.angle_beta   90.00
_cell.angle_gamma   90.00
#
_symmetry.space_group_name_H-M   'P 1'
#
loop_
_entity.id
_entity.type
_entity.pdbx_description
1 polymer ?
#
loop_
_entity_poly.entity_id
_entity_poly.type
_entity_poly.pdbx_seq_one_letter_code
_entity_poly.pdbx_strand_id
1 'polypeptide(L)'
;MRAGKVVSGEDLVLREVRSKKARLVILSQDAAQNSEKKITDKCSTYQVPLLRFGTRQELGLAIGKPERVVIAITDPGFARMLQESIEKG
;
A
#
# COMPACT_ATOMS: atom_id res chain seq x y z
N MET A 1 -13.34 -2.00 10.22
CA MET A 1 -11.91 -1.69 10.06
C MET A 1 -11.57 -0.48 10.89
N ARG A 2 -10.56 -0.56 11.77
CA ARG A 2 -10.21 0.56 12.67
C ARG A 2 -9.70 1.73 11.82
N ALA A 3 -10.45 2.84 11.86
CA ALA A 3 -10.09 4.08 11.17
C ALA A 3 -8.67 4.49 11.60
N GLY A 4 -7.75 4.59 10.63
CA GLY A 4 -6.41 5.15 10.85
C GLY A 4 -5.22 4.21 10.70
N LYS A 5 -5.40 2.89 10.50
CA LYS A 5 -4.28 1.95 10.24
C LYS A 5 -3.98 1.72 8.76
N VAL A 6 -4.96 2.00 7.90
CA VAL A 6 -4.94 1.71 6.47
C VAL A 6 -5.53 2.90 5.72
N VAL A 7 -4.85 3.33 4.66
CA VAL A 7 -5.26 4.41 3.75
C VAL A 7 -5.25 3.84 2.33
N SER A 8 -6.23 4.18 1.50
CA SER A 8 -6.36 3.58 0.16
C SER A 8 -6.66 4.64 -0.89
N GLY A 9 -6.17 4.42 -2.12
CA GLY A 9 -6.30 5.36 -3.23
C GLY A 9 -5.01 6.16 -3.46
N GLU A 10 -4.68 6.40 -4.73
CA GLU A 10 -3.36 6.92 -5.15
C GLU A 10 -2.97 8.23 -4.45
N ASP A 11 -3.83 9.24 -4.50
CA ASP A 11 -3.50 10.56 -3.93
C ASP A 11 -3.32 10.54 -2.42
N LEU A 12 -4.16 9.79 -1.71
CA LEU A 12 -4.08 9.65 -0.26
C LEU A 12 -2.83 8.86 0.13
N VAL A 13 -2.53 7.76 -0.56
CA VAL A 13 -1.30 6.99 -0.35
C VAL A 13 -0.08 7.87 -0.56
N LEU A 14 -0.03 8.61 -1.67
CA LEU A 14 1.07 9.51 -1.97
C LEU A 14 1.23 10.62 -0.92
N ARG A 15 0.13 11.13 -0.35
CA ARG A 15 0.16 12.07 0.77
C ARG A 15 0.78 11.45 2.01
N GLU A 16 0.40 10.23 2.37
CA GLU A 16 0.94 9.53 3.55
C GLU A 16 2.41 9.15 3.37
N VAL A 17 2.83 8.79 2.15
CA VAL A 17 4.25 8.59 1.81
C VAL A 17 5.04 9.89 1.98
N ARG A 18 4.58 11.01 1.39
CA ARG A 18 5.27 12.30 1.49
C ARG A 18 5.37 12.82 2.92
N SER A 19 4.35 12.57 3.74
CA SER A 19 4.33 12.96 5.16
C SER A 19 5.05 11.98 6.07
N LYS A 20 5.72 10.94 5.53
CA LYS A 20 6.41 9.89 6.29
C LYS A 20 5.51 9.19 7.30
N LYS A 21 4.21 9.10 7.03
CA LYS A 21 3.22 8.40 7.84
C LYS A 21 2.96 6.99 7.33
N ALA A 22 3.10 6.76 6.03
CA ALA A 22 3.12 5.41 5.49
C ALA A 22 4.31 4.62 6.07
N ARG A 23 4.07 3.36 6.44
CA ARG A 23 5.06 2.40 6.93
C ARG A 23 5.27 1.25 5.96
N LEU A 24 4.26 0.99 5.14
CA LEU A 24 4.29 0.01 4.05
C LEU A 24 3.29 0.46 2.99
N VAL A 25 3.62 0.31 1.71
CA VAL A 25 2.69 0.48 0.60
C VAL A 25 2.52 -0.86 -0.11
N ILE A 26 1.28 -1.21 -0.44
CA ILE A 26 0.93 -2.38 -1.23
C ILE A 26 0.29 -1.89 -2.53
N LEU A 27 0.87 -2.28 -3.66
CA LEU A 27 0.38 -1.99 -5.00
C LEU A 27 -0.11 -3.29 -5.64
N SER A 28 -1.26 -3.25 -6.31
CA SER A 28 -1.75 -4.40 -7.06
C SER A 28 -0.86 -4.69 -8.27
N GLN A 29 -0.77 -5.96 -8.66
CA GLN A 29 0.03 -6.40 -9.79
C GLN A 29 -0.58 -5.99 -11.14
N ASP A 30 -1.88 -5.69 -11.16
CA ASP A 30 -2.64 -5.19 -12.32
C ASP A 30 -2.78 -3.66 -12.34
N ALA A 31 -1.91 -2.95 -11.60
CA ALA A 31 -1.81 -1.51 -11.64
C ALA A 31 -1.40 -1.03 -13.05
N ALA A 32 -1.99 0.07 -13.51
CA ALA A 32 -1.55 0.70 -14.76
C ALA A 32 -0.13 1.27 -14.60
N GLN A 33 0.65 1.24 -15.69
CA GLN A 33 2.06 1.68 -15.71
C GLN A 33 2.28 3.08 -15.12
N ASN A 34 1.34 4.01 -15.33
CA ASN A 34 1.43 5.36 -14.78
C ASN A 34 1.35 5.37 -13.24
N SER A 35 0.38 4.66 -12.67
CA SER A 35 0.23 4.53 -11.21
C SER A 35 1.40 3.77 -10.62
N GLU A 36 1.84 2.71 -11.28
CA GLU A 36 2.98 1.90 -10.89
C GLU A 36 4.26 2.72 -10.77
N LYS A 37 4.61 3.46 -11.82
CA LYS A 37 5.78 4.33 -11.83
C LYS A 37 5.71 5.37 -10.72
N LYS A 38 4.58 6.08 -10.62
CA LYS A 38 4.39 7.17 -9.66
C LYS A 38 4.49 6.71 -8.21
N ILE A 39 3.88 5.56 -7.88
CA ILE A 39 3.95 4.97 -6.54
C ILE A 39 5.37 4.47 -6.26
N THR A 40 5.98 3.75 -7.19
CA THR A 40 7.34 3.20 -7.05
C THR A 40 8.37 4.32 -6.84
N ASP A 41 8.35 5.35 -7.68
CA ASP A 41 9.28 6.48 -7.59
C ASP A 41 9.16 7.19 -6.24
N LYS A 42 7.94 7.38 -5.74
CA LYS A 42 7.70 8.07 -4.46
C LYS A 42 8.05 7.20 -3.27
N CYS A 43 7.74 5.91 -3.29
CA CYS A 43 8.17 4.99 -2.24
C CYS A 43 9.70 4.93 -2.16
N SER A 44 10.38 4.85 -3.30
CA SER A 44 11.86 4.89 -3.38
C SER A 44 12.43 6.19 -2.82
N THR A 45 11.92 7.34 -3.27
CA THR A 45 12.37 8.68 -2.83
C THR A 45 12.25 8.87 -1.31
N TYR A 46 11.13 8.43 -0.72
CA TYR A 46 10.85 8.61 0.71
C TYR A 46 11.25 7.39 1.56
N GLN A 47 11.91 6.39 0.97
CA GLN A 47 12.36 5.15 1.61
C GLN A 47 11.22 4.41 2.34
N VAL A 48 10.05 4.36 1.72
CA VAL A 48 8.91 3.58 2.22
C VAL A 48 8.91 2.21 1.52
N PRO A 49 8.85 1.10 2.26
CA PRO A 49 8.73 -0.23 1.67
C PRO A 49 7.52 -0.33 0.74
N LEU A 50 7.73 -0.92 -0.44
CA LEU A 50 6.69 -1.17 -1.44
C LEU A 50 6.61 -2.67 -1.72
N LEU A 51 5.42 -3.24 -1.58
CA LEU A 51 5.12 -4.62 -1.94
C LEU A 51 4.13 -4.66 -3.10
N ARG A 52 4.29 -5.66 -3.97
CA ARG A 52 3.37 -5.95 -5.07
C ARG A 52 2.64 -7.24 -4.80
N PHE A 53 1.32 -7.16 -4.64
CA PHE A 53 0.54 -8.33 -4.24
C PHE A 53 -0.89 -8.25 -4.77
N GLY A 54 -1.36 -9.38 -5.31
CA GLY A 54 -2.72 -9.58 -5.77
C GLY A 54 -3.17 -8.61 -6.87
N THR A 55 -4.45 -8.69 -7.18
CA THR A 55 -5.19 -7.83 -8.10
C THR A 55 -5.89 -6.71 -7.34
N ARG A 56 -6.35 -5.68 -8.06
CA ARG A 56 -7.11 -4.58 -7.44
C ARG A 56 -8.36 -5.07 -6.73
N GLN A 57 -9.00 -6.13 -7.22
CA GLN A 57 -10.19 -6.73 -6.61
C GLN A 57 -9.82 -7.40 -5.29
N GLU A 58 -8.77 -8.21 -5.27
CA GLU A 58 -8.30 -8.88 -4.05
C GLU A 58 -7.90 -7.87 -2.97
N LEU A 59 -7.14 -6.84 -3.35
CA LEU A 59 -6.78 -5.75 -2.43
C LEU A 59 -8.01 -4.98 -1.93
N GLY A 60 -8.95 -4.67 -2.83
CA GLY A 60 -10.21 -4.02 -2.46
C GLY A 60 -10.99 -4.83 -1.44
N LEU A 61 -11.25 -6.10 -1.74
CA LEU A 61 -12.03 -7.00 -0.90
C LEU A 61 -11.39 -7.22 0.47
N ALA A 62 -10.05 -7.36 0.52
CA ALA A 62 -9.30 -7.45 1.77
C ALA A 62 -9.53 -6.23 2.69
N ILE A 63 -9.89 -5.08 2.11
CA ILE A 63 -10.23 -3.87 2.84
C ILE A 63 -11.72 -3.49 2.78
N GLY A 64 -12.62 -4.42 2.46
CA GLY A 64 -14.06 -4.15 2.41
C GLY A 64 -14.44 -3.05 1.40
N LYS A 65 -13.71 -2.96 0.29
CA LYS A 65 -13.98 -2.07 -0.85
C LYS A 65 -14.16 -2.93 -2.12
N PRO A 66 -14.85 -2.42 -3.16
CA PRO A 66 -15.00 -3.18 -4.41
C PRO A 66 -13.66 -3.46 -5.09
N GLU A 67 -12.81 -2.43 -5.17
CA GLU A 67 -11.47 -2.53 -5.75
C GLU A 67 -10.54 -1.46 -5.18
N ARG A 68 -9.25 -1.78 -5.07
CA ARG A 68 -8.17 -0.83 -4.79
C ARG A 68 -6.88 -1.24 -5.47
N VAL A 69 -6.34 -0.33 -6.25
CA VAL A 69 -5.02 -0.52 -6.88
C VAL A 69 -3.88 -0.33 -5.87
N VAL A 70 -4.05 0.55 -4.88
CA VAL A 70 -2.98 0.87 -3.94
C VAL A 70 -3.50 1.17 -2.53
N ILE A 71 -2.75 0.69 -1.55
CA ILE A 71 -3.04 0.81 -0.12
C ILE A 71 -1.75 1.17 0.63
N ALA A 72 -1.83 2.05 1.61
CA ALA A 72 -0.77 2.34 2.56
C ALA A 72 -1.19 1.87 3.96
N ILE A 73 -0.27 1.20 4.64
CA ILE A 73 -0.37 0.87 6.05
C ILE A 73 0.38 1.95 6.83
N THR A 74 -0.30 2.59 7.77
CA THR A 74 0.25 3.69 8.59
C THR A 74 0.65 3.24 9.99
N ASP A 75 0.11 2.12 10.45
CA ASP A 75 0.45 1.50 11.73
C ASP A 75 1.74 0.67 11.60
N PRO A 76 2.82 0.98 12.36
CA PRO A 76 4.10 0.28 12.23
C PRO A 76 4.04 -1.19 12.62
N GLY A 77 3.27 -1.55 13.65
CA GLY A 77 3.13 -2.92 14.10
C GLY A 77 2.40 -3.77 13.07
N PHE A 78 1.38 -3.20 12.43
CA PHE A 78 0.66 -3.87 11.36
C PHE A 78 1.52 -4.03 10.10
N ALA A 79 2.26 -2.98 9.71
CA ALA A 79 3.19 -3.05 8.58
C ALA A 79 4.22 -4.18 8.77
N ARG A 80 4.84 -4.25 9.96
CA ARG A 80 5.80 -5.31 10.31
C ARG A 80 5.18 -6.70 10.22
N MET A 81 4.01 -6.90 10.81
CA MET A 81 3.31 -8.19 10.79
C MET A 81 2.99 -8.65 9.37
N LEU A 82 2.61 -7.73 8.47
CA LEU A 82 2.34 -8.05 7.06
C LEU A 82 3.60 -8.41 6.30
N GLN A 83 4.70 -7.67 6.50
CA GLN A 83 5.99 -7.99 5.87
C GLN A 83 6.48 -9.38 6.29
N GLU A 84 6.46 -9.66 7.61
CA GLU A 84 6.90 -10.96 8.14
C GLU A 84 6.02 -12.13 7.66
N SER A 85 4.73 -11.89 7.39
CA SER A 85 3.82 -12.92 6.87
C SER A 85 4.10 -13.27 5.41
N ILE A 86 4.61 -12.31 4.62
CA ILE A 86 4.92 -12.50 3.20
C ILE A 86 6.30 -13.13 3.01
N GLU A 87 7.26 -12.89 3.93
CA GLU A 87 8.59 -13.50 3.88
C GLU A 87 8.64 -14.97 4.32
N LYS A 88 7.59 -15.46 5.00
CA LYS A 88 7.52 -16.83 5.54
C LYS A 88 6.66 -17.79 4.72
N GLY A 89 6.14 -17.36 3.58
CA GLY A 89 5.40 -18.20 2.62
C GLY A 89 6.21 -18.40 1.35
#